data_AF-A0A496VP69-F1
#
_entry.id   AF-A0A496VP69-F1
#
_cell.length_a   1.000
_cell.length_b   1.000
_cell.length_c   1.000
_cell.angle_alpha   90.00
_cell.angle_beta   90.00
_cell.angle_gamma   90.00
#
_symmetry.space_group_name_H-M   'P 1'
#
loop_
_entity.id
_entity.type
_entity.pdbx_description
1 polymer ?
#
loop_
_entity_poly.entity_id
_entity_poly.type
_entity_poly.pdbx_seq_one_letter_code
_entity_poly.pdbx_strand_id
1 'polypeptide(L)'
;MSAGVFSCIGTSYIKAAKNTFYFTKRGAPFLLKPFALVFALFYSVTLLMISLFFYALIILDWLGNLTDTLRKSLLNAMDGHSRKINNGILSFILEPIIIVLLSPLFLLSVFIPKVSSNPIENFAVNEISDIFSGAGAFKRINKIIWGAAKRLFRYVGNANLILMPILSVIAILYSIVLIAVGSIFAILIPLDWISYLIESIRQGIVSFTNNQQQKIRYSGSSFLIAPVLLVVLAPVFLLLLIIPKFTTQIDVEV
;
A
#
# COMPACT_ATOMS: atom_id res chain seq x y z
N MET A 1 0.29 -14.07 -8.24
CA MET A 1 -0.19 -13.29 -7.08
C MET A 1 1.05 -12.75 -6.38
N SER A 2 1.19 -11.43 -6.26
CA SER A 2 2.28 -10.82 -5.49
C SER A 2 2.18 -11.26 -4.03
N ALA A 3 3.29 -11.68 -3.43
CA ALA A 3 3.32 -12.08 -2.03
C ALA A 3 3.07 -10.84 -1.16
N GLY A 4 2.13 -10.89 -0.22
CA GLY A 4 1.90 -9.77 0.70
C GLY A 4 2.99 -9.66 1.77
N VAL A 5 2.97 -8.57 2.56
CA VAL A 5 3.95 -8.31 3.63
C VAL A 5 4.01 -9.49 4.62
N PHE A 6 2.87 -10.07 5.03
CA PHE A 6 2.86 -11.20 5.97
C PHE A 6 3.47 -12.46 5.34
N SER A 7 3.16 -12.74 4.07
CA SER A 7 3.77 -13.84 3.32
C SER A 7 5.30 -13.67 3.16
N CYS A 8 5.78 -12.46 2.85
CA CYS A 8 7.21 -12.19 2.70
C CYS A 8 7.96 -12.26 4.03
N ILE A 9 7.36 -11.82 5.13
CA ILE A 9 7.94 -11.99 6.47
C ILE A 9 7.95 -13.47 6.84
N GLY A 10 6.82 -14.17 6.73
CA GLY A 10 6.74 -15.61 7.03
C GLY A 10 7.77 -16.43 6.26
N THR A 11 7.87 -16.24 4.94
CA THR A 11 8.89 -16.90 4.12
C THR A 11 10.32 -16.54 4.53
N SER A 12 10.57 -15.30 4.95
CA SER A 12 11.88 -14.87 5.45
C SER A 12 12.25 -15.56 6.76
N TYR A 13 11.29 -15.76 7.68
CA TYR A 13 11.50 -16.55 8.90
C TYR A 13 11.76 -18.04 8.60
N ILE A 14 11.07 -18.65 7.62
CA ILE A 14 11.39 -20.02 7.15
C ILE A 14 12.80 -20.08 6.58
N LYS A 15 13.19 -19.11 5.75
CA LYS A 15 14.53 -19.07 5.18
C LYS A 15 15.59 -18.85 6.25
N ALA A 16 15.33 -18.01 7.26
CA ALA A 16 16.20 -17.85 8.43
C ALA A 16 16.43 -19.19 9.15
N ALA A 17 15.36 -19.94 9.40
CA ALA A 17 15.43 -21.28 10.01
C ALA A 17 16.20 -22.29 9.14
N LYS A 18 16.10 -22.21 7.80
CA LYS A 18 16.92 -23.04 6.90
C LYS A 18 18.40 -22.62 6.91
N ASN A 19 18.66 -21.32 6.99
CA ASN A 19 20.01 -20.77 6.97
C ASN A 19 20.79 -21.08 8.24
N THR A 20 20.13 -21.23 9.40
CA THR A 20 20.80 -21.71 10.62
C THR A 20 21.37 -23.12 10.41
N PHE A 21 20.60 -24.06 9.86
CA PHE A 21 21.11 -25.40 9.52
C PHE A 21 22.19 -25.39 8.45
N TYR A 22 22.08 -24.49 7.46
CA TYR A 22 23.08 -24.35 6.41
C TYR A 22 24.44 -23.90 6.98
N PHE A 23 24.42 -22.93 7.89
CA PHE A 23 25.62 -22.47 8.60
C PHE A 23 26.26 -23.59 9.42
N THR A 24 25.47 -24.38 10.17
CA THR A 24 26.01 -25.52 10.93
C THR A 24 26.70 -26.58 10.05
N LYS A 25 26.20 -26.80 8.84
CA LYS A 25 26.78 -27.79 7.90
C LYS A 25 28.05 -27.29 7.20
N ARG A 26 28.09 -26.02 6.74
CA ARG A 26 29.17 -25.49 5.88
C ARG A 26 30.05 -24.42 6.51
N GLY A 27 29.54 -23.63 7.46
CA GLY A 27 30.23 -22.46 8.01
C GLY A 27 30.83 -22.64 9.40
N ALA A 28 30.34 -23.61 10.19
CA ALA A 28 30.80 -23.81 11.56
C ALA A 28 32.17 -24.55 11.60
N PRO A 29 33.13 -24.08 12.43
CA PRO A 29 34.37 -24.82 12.72
C PRO A 29 34.05 -26.21 13.25
N PHE A 30 34.82 -27.23 12.84
CA PHE A 30 34.52 -28.64 13.12
C PHE A 30 34.25 -28.94 14.61
N LEU A 31 35.03 -28.32 15.51
CA LEU A 31 34.90 -28.43 16.97
C LEU A 31 33.59 -27.84 17.53
N LEU A 32 33.03 -26.81 16.88
CA LEU A 32 31.82 -26.11 17.35
C LEU A 32 30.53 -26.67 16.73
N LYS A 33 30.63 -27.60 15.77
CA LYS A 33 29.47 -28.23 15.11
C LYS A 33 28.43 -28.83 16.07
N PRO A 34 28.78 -29.62 17.10
CA PRO A 34 27.75 -30.19 17.99
C PRO A 34 26.98 -29.12 18.75
N PHE A 35 27.66 -28.08 19.25
CA PHE A 35 27.01 -26.95 19.93
C PHE A 35 26.18 -26.09 18.97
N ALA A 36 26.72 -25.78 17.79
CA ALA A 36 26.01 -25.04 16.75
C ALA A 36 24.77 -25.78 16.24
N LEU A 37 24.73 -27.12 16.30
CA LEU A 37 23.56 -27.91 15.94
C LEU A 37 22.45 -27.77 16.98
N VAL A 38 22.77 -27.84 18.27
CA VAL A 38 21.78 -27.63 19.34
C VAL A 38 21.17 -26.23 19.26
N PHE A 39 22.01 -25.20 19.07
CA PHE A 39 21.54 -23.83 18.86
C PHE A 39 20.68 -23.68 17.60
N ALA A 40 21.10 -24.27 16.48
CA ALA A 40 20.33 -24.21 15.23
C ALA A 40 18.96 -24.89 15.39
N LEU A 41 18.90 -26.01 16.10
CA LEU A 41 17.66 -26.76 16.32
C LEU A 41 16.69 -25.93 17.17
N PHE A 42 17.14 -25.38 18.31
CA PHE A 42 16.34 -24.51 19.15
C PHE A 42 15.78 -23.31 18.39
N TYR A 43 16.65 -22.51 17.74
CA TYR A 43 16.19 -21.34 17.00
C TYR A 43 15.32 -21.68 15.79
N SER A 44 15.59 -22.79 15.09
CA SER A 44 14.77 -23.20 13.95
C SER A 44 13.33 -23.51 14.36
N VAL A 45 13.12 -24.17 15.51
CA VAL A 45 11.77 -24.45 16.04
C VAL A 45 11.07 -23.15 16.38
N THR A 46 11.75 -22.22 17.08
CA THR A 46 11.15 -20.93 17.45
C THR A 46 10.80 -20.08 16.23
N LEU A 47 11.70 -19.98 15.25
CA LEU A 47 11.48 -19.22 14.01
C LEU A 47 10.37 -19.82 13.15
N LEU A 48 10.25 -21.16 13.12
CA LEU A 48 9.15 -21.84 12.42
C LEU A 48 7.80 -21.57 13.08
N MET A 49 7.73 -21.56 14.41
CA MET A 49 6.51 -21.20 15.13
C MET A 49 6.09 -19.75 14.85
N ILE A 50 7.04 -18.81 14.84
CA ILE A 50 6.78 -17.42 14.47
C ILE A 50 6.32 -17.32 13.01
N SER A 51 6.96 -18.06 12.10
CA SER A 51 6.54 -18.12 10.70
C SER A 51 5.11 -18.63 10.56
N LEU A 52 4.73 -19.68 11.28
CA LEU A 52 3.39 -20.25 11.24
C LEU A 52 2.35 -19.18 11.61
N PHE A 53 2.65 -18.37 12.63
CA PHE A 53 1.79 -17.27 13.05
C PHE A 53 1.63 -16.21 11.95
N PHE A 54 2.71 -15.81 11.29
CA PHE A 54 2.64 -14.87 10.15
C PHE A 54 1.91 -15.48 8.94
N TYR A 55 2.04 -16.79 8.70
CA TYR A 55 1.29 -17.49 7.66
C TYR A 55 -0.21 -17.53 7.94
N ALA A 56 -0.62 -17.68 9.20
CA ALA A 56 -2.03 -17.60 9.58
C ALA A 56 -2.64 -16.22 9.23
N LEU A 57 -1.83 -15.17 9.22
CA LEU A 57 -2.24 -13.80 8.87
C LEU A 57 -2.29 -13.53 7.36
N ILE A 58 -2.02 -14.50 6.49
CA ILE A 58 -2.14 -14.34 5.02
C ILE A 58 -3.56 -13.98 4.58
N ILE A 59 -4.58 -14.35 5.36
CA ILE A 59 -5.95 -13.94 5.05
C ILE A 59 -6.10 -12.40 5.04
N LEU A 60 -5.28 -11.70 5.82
CA LEU A 60 -5.20 -10.23 5.84
C LEU A 60 -4.46 -9.68 4.60
N ASP A 61 -3.48 -10.40 4.05
CA ASP A 61 -2.87 -10.09 2.74
C ASP A 61 -3.93 -10.13 1.64
N TRP A 62 -4.77 -11.17 1.64
CA TRP A 62 -5.83 -11.33 0.66
C TRP A 62 -6.89 -10.23 0.76
N LEU A 63 -7.34 -9.92 1.98
CA LEU A 63 -8.31 -8.84 2.22
C LEU A 63 -7.75 -7.47 1.81
N GLY A 64 -6.44 -7.24 2.06
CA GLY A 64 -5.74 -6.05 1.61
C GLY A 64 -5.72 -5.89 0.09
N ASN A 65 -5.39 -6.97 -0.64
CA ASN A 65 -5.37 -6.98 -2.11
C ASN A 65 -6.77 -6.77 -2.72
N LEU A 66 -7.80 -7.35 -2.11
CA LEU A 66 -9.18 -7.16 -2.55
C LEU A 66 -9.61 -5.69 -2.39
N THR A 67 -9.31 -5.10 -1.24
CA THR A 67 -9.58 -3.69 -0.95
C THR A 67 -8.84 -2.76 -1.91
N ASP A 68 -7.58 -3.08 -2.26
CA ASP A 68 -6.81 -2.33 -3.26
C ASP A 68 -7.42 -2.40 -4.65
N THR A 69 -7.85 -3.58 -5.05
CA THR A 69 -8.45 -3.81 -6.36
C THR A 69 -9.75 -3.01 -6.48
N LEU A 70 -10.58 -3.02 -5.43
CA LEU A 70 -11.80 -2.21 -5.36
C LEU A 70 -11.48 -0.71 -5.44
N ARG A 71 -10.56 -0.20 -4.62
CA ARG A 71 -10.17 1.21 -4.61
C ARG A 71 -9.57 1.65 -5.96
N LYS A 72 -8.68 0.86 -6.56
CA LYS A 72 -8.12 1.13 -7.89
C LYS A 72 -9.22 1.14 -8.96
N SER A 73 -10.16 0.19 -8.91
CA SER A 73 -11.30 0.14 -9.83
C SER A 73 -12.17 1.40 -9.73
N LEU A 74 -12.51 1.83 -8.52
CA LEU A 74 -13.28 3.05 -8.28
C LEU A 74 -12.55 4.31 -8.78
N LEU A 75 -11.25 4.42 -8.51
CA LEU A 75 -10.45 5.56 -8.97
C LEU A 75 -10.33 5.60 -10.50
N ASN A 76 -10.14 4.45 -11.14
CA ASN A 76 -10.08 4.35 -12.59
C ASN A 76 -11.44 4.68 -13.23
N ALA A 77 -12.55 4.25 -12.61
CA ALA A 77 -13.89 4.64 -13.03
C ALA A 77 -14.08 6.17 -12.92
N MET A 78 -13.74 6.77 -11.77
CA MET A 78 -13.84 8.22 -11.56
C MET A 78 -12.99 9.02 -12.57
N ASP A 79 -11.75 8.60 -12.84
CA ASP A 79 -10.89 9.25 -13.83
C ASP A 79 -11.45 9.08 -15.26
N GLY A 80 -11.95 7.89 -15.60
CA GLY A 80 -12.61 7.61 -16.87
C GLY A 80 -13.83 8.51 -17.13
N HIS A 81 -14.72 8.62 -16.13
CA HIS A 81 -15.90 9.49 -16.20
C HIS A 81 -15.51 10.98 -16.24
N SER A 82 -14.52 11.40 -15.46
CA SER A 82 -13.97 12.77 -15.52
C SER A 82 -13.47 13.15 -16.91
N ARG A 83 -12.81 12.23 -17.62
CA ARG A 83 -12.31 12.50 -18.98
C ARG A 83 -13.43 12.63 -20.01
N LYS A 84 -14.53 11.91 -19.85
CA LYS A 84 -15.68 11.87 -20.77
C LYS A 84 -16.60 13.09 -20.70
N ILE A 85 -16.47 13.94 -19.68
CA ILE A 85 -17.30 15.16 -19.52
C ILE A 85 -17.38 16.02 -20.79
N ASN A 86 -16.32 16.04 -21.60
CA ASN A 86 -16.24 16.86 -22.81
C ASN A 86 -16.71 16.15 -24.10
N ASN A 87 -17.23 14.92 -24.02
CA ASN A 87 -17.52 14.09 -25.19
C ASN A 87 -18.92 14.30 -25.79
N GLY A 88 -19.80 15.04 -25.11
CA GLY A 88 -21.16 15.32 -25.60
C GLY A 88 -22.08 15.85 -24.50
N ILE A 89 -23.28 16.30 -24.89
CA ILE A 89 -24.26 16.92 -23.97
C ILE A 89 -24.69 15.93 -22.88
N LEU A 90 -24.96 14.68 -23.26
CA LEU A 90 -25.37 13.64 -22.32
C LEU A 90 -24.26 13.34 -21.30
N SER A 91 -23.01 13.24 -21.77
CA SER A 91 -21.85 13.05 -20.88
C SER A 91 -21.60 14.27 -19.99
N PHE A 92 -21.80 15.50 -20.49
CA PHE A 92 -21.68 16.71 -19.70
C PHE A 92 -22.65 16.74 -18.51
N ILE A 93 -23.85 16.16 -18.67
CA ILE A 93 -24.87 16.12 -17.62
C ILE A 93 -24.65 14.94 -16.66
N LEU A 94 -24.37 13.73 -17.18
CA LEU A 94 -24.36 12.49 -16.38
C LEU A 94 -23.01 12.20 -15.71
N GLU A 95 -21.90 12.49 -16.37
CA GLU A 95 -20.56 12.12 -15.87
C GLU A 95 -20.23 12.80 -14.52
N PRO A 96 -20.57 14.08 -14.28
CA PRO A 96 -20.38 14.70 -12.96
C PRO A 96 -21.19 14.03 -11.85
N ILE A 97 -22.43 13.60 -12.14
CA ILE A 97 -23.29 12.89 -11.17
C ILE A 97 -22.63 11.58 -10.75
N ILE A 98 -22.11 10.81 -11.72
CA ILE A 98 -21.44 9.53 -11.45
C ILE A 98 -20.20 9.74 -10.57
N ILE A 99 -19.40 10.79 -10.82
CA ILE A 99 -18.22 11.11 -9.99
C ILE A 99 -18.63 11.45 -8.56
N VAL A 100 -19.69 12.25 -8.38
CA VAL A 100 -20.22 12.60 -7.06
C VAL A 100 -20.79 11.37 -6.34
N LEU A 101 -21.39 10.42 -7.06
CA LEU A 101 -21.92 9.17 -6.49
C LEU A 101 -20.81 8.17 -6.11
N LEU A 102 -19.73 8.08 -6.90
CA LEU A 102 -18.59 7.21 -6.62
C LEU A 102 -17.75 7.72 -5.45
N SER A 103 -17.76 9.02 -5.18
CA SER A 103 -17.02 9.67 -4.08
C SER A 103 -17.36 9.13 -2.68
N PRO A 104 -18.62 9.09 -2.22
CA PRO A 104 -18.97 8.48 -0.93
C PRO A 104 -18.73 6.96 -0.92
N LEU A 105 -18.89 6.28 -2.05
CA LEU A 105 -18.60 4.84 -2.15
C LEU A 105 -17.09 4.55 -1.96
N PHE A 106 -16.24 5.45 -2.45
CA PHE A 106 -14.81 5.42 -2.14
C PHE A 106 -14.55 5.64 -0.65
N LEU A 107 -15.20 6.62 -0.01
CA LEU A 107 -15.08 6.83 1.44
C LEU A 107 -15.52 5.61 2.24
N LEU A 108 -16.59 4.92 1.83
CA LEU A 108 -17.00 3.65 2.45
C LEU A 108 -15.91 2.58 2.32
N SER A 109 -15.23 2.51 1.17
CA SER A 109 -14.12 1.57 0.98
C SER A 109 -12.90 1.87 1.87
N VAL A 110 -12.77 3.11 2.39
CA VAL A 110 -11.70 3.51 3.32
C VAL A 110 -11.93 2.92 4.71
N PHE A 111 -13.19 2.74 5.12
CA PHE A 111 -13.53 2.13 6.41
C PHE A 111 -13.17 0.65 6.50
N ILE A 112 -12.83 0.00 5.39
CA ILE A 112 -12.26 -1.34 5.38
C ILE A 112 -10.75 -1.20 5.64
N PRO A 113 -10.27 -1.50 6.87
CA PRO A 113 -8.88 -1.30 7.23
C PRO A 113 -7.99 -2.25 6.42
N LYS A 114 -6.91 -1.72 5.86
CA LYS A 114 -5.93 -2.53 5.15
C LYS A 114 -4.78 -2.87 6.10
N VAL A 115 -4.53 -4.15 6.30
CA VAL A 115 -3.48 -4.62 7.23
C VAL A 115 -2.22 -5.09 6.49
N SER A 116 -2.25 -5.18 5.15
CA SER A 116 -1.09 -5.64 4.36
C SER A 116 -1.04 -5.09 2.93
N SER A 117 0.14 -5.14 2.31
CA SER A 117 0.52 -4.60 0.98
C SER A 117 1.46 -5.57 0.26
N ASN A 118 1.75 -5.30 -1.01
CA ASN A 118 2.89 -5.91 -1.69
C ASN A 118 4.21 -5.28 -1.20
N PRO A 119 5.23 -6.07 -0.86
CA PRO A 119 6.56 -5.58 -0.58
C PRO A 119 7.21 -5.06 -1.85
N ILE A 120 7.79 -3.86 -1.79
CA ILE A 120 8.58 -3.28 -2.87
C ILE A 120 10.02 -3.74 -2.63
N GLU A 121 10.57 -4.55 -3.53
CA GLU A 121 11.88 -5.19 -3.34
C GLU A 121 13.05 -4.19 -3.32
N ASN A 122 12.85 -2.93 -3.75
CA ASN A 122 13.87 -1.89 -3.80
C ASN A 122 13.39 -0.55 -3.22
N PHE A 123 13.23 -0.47 -1.90
CA PHE A 123 13.01 0.81 -1.22
C PHE A 123 14.30 1.65 -1.28
N ALA A 124 14.45 2.48 -2.31
CA ALA A 124 15.62 3.35 -2.49
C ALA A 124 15.37 4.73 -1.84
N VAL A 125 16.40 5.29 -1.20
CA VAL A 125 16.37 6.59 -0.50
C VAL A 125 15.93 7.75 -1.40
N ASN A 126 16.10 7.63 -2.72
CA ASN A 126 15.63 8.64 -3.69
C ASN A 126 14.11 8.68 -3.83
N GLU A 127 13.40 7.58 -3.54
CA GLU A 127 11.94 7.57 -3.56
C GLU A 127 11.41 8.54 -2.51
N ILE A 128 12.11 8.79 -1.39
CA ILE A 128 11.63 9.64 -0.27
C ILE A 128 11.30 11.07 -0.74
N SER A 129 11.94 11.54 -1.82
CA SER A 129 11.67 12.83 -2.46
C SER A 129 10.43 12.81 -3.37
N ASP A 130 10.22 11.74 -4.16
CA ASP A 130 8.98 11.50 -4.91
C ASP A 130 7.80 11.12 -4.00
N ILE A 131 8.10 10.65 -2.78
CA ILE A 131 7.17 10.25 -1.72
C ILE A 131 6.48 11.46 -1.08
N PHE A 132 7.19 12.59 -0.92
CA PHE A 132 6.57 13.87 -0.55
C PHE A 132 5.76 14.49 -1.70
N SER A 133 5.95 14.03 -2.94
CA SER A 133 5.20 14.52 -4.11
C SER A 133 3.75 14.03 -4.16
N GLY A 134 3.34 13.09 -3.29
CA GLY A 134 1.95 12.78 -2.98
C GLY A 134 1.22 11.86 -3.98
N ALA A 135 1.61 10.60 -4.02
CA ALA A 135 0.90 9.52 -4.72
C ALA A 135 -0.24 8.89 -3.86
N GLY A 136 -0.98 9.73 -3.14
CA GLY A 136 -2.07 9.31 -2.26
C GLY A 136 -3.41 9.18 -2.98
N ALA A 137 -4.29 8.29 -2.50
CA ALA A 137 -5.60 8.06 -3.11
C ALA A 137 -6.52 9.29 -2.97
N PHE A 138 -6.50 9.97 -1.83
CA PHE A 138 -7.31 11.19 -1.62
C PHE A 138 -6.79 12.35 -2.46
N LYS A 139 -5.46 12.52 -2.55
CA LYS A 139 -4.88 13.52 -3.47
C LYS A 139 -5.24 13.25 -4.93
N ARG A 140 -5.27 11.98 -5.36
CA ARG A 140 -5.69 11.60 -6.72
C ARG A 140 -7.17 11.91 -6.97
N ILE A 141 -8.05 11.60 -6.02
CA ILE A 141 -9.49 11.95 -6.12
C ILE A 141 -9.66 13.45 -6.22
N ASN A 142 -8.97 14.20 -5.35
CA ASN A 142 -9.02 15.66 -5.40
C ASN A 142 -8.61 16.17 -6.80
N LYS A 143 -7.51 15.64 -7.37
CA LYS A 143 -7.09 15.99 -8.74
C LYS A 143 -8.13 15.62 -9.81
N ILE A 144 -8.80 14.47 -9.69
CA ILE A 144 -9.86 14.04 -10.61
C ILE A 144 -11.06 14.99 -10.53
N ILE A 145 -11.47 15.39 -9.33
CA ILE A 145 -12.60 16.29 -9.06
C ILE A 145 -12.31 17.70 -9.60
N TRP A 146 -11.16 18.27 -9.29
CA TRP A 146 -10.74 19.56 -9.85
C TRP A 146 -10.61 19.50 -11.38
N GLY A 147 -10.10 18.39 -11.91
CA GLY A 147 -10.04 18.14 -13.34
C GLY A 147 -11.42 18.09 -13.99
N ALA A 148 -12.40 17.46 -13.32
CA ALA A 148 -13.78 17.38 -13.78
C ALA A 148 -14.43 18.78 -13.82
N ALA A 149 -14.28 19.57 -12.75
CA ALA A 149 -14.78 20.95 -12.71
C ALA A 149 -14.19 21.81 -13.84
N LYS A 150 -12.87 21.72 -14.08
CA LYS A 150 -12.22 22.45 -15.19
C LYS A 150 -12.73 22.01 -16.57
N ARG A 151 -13.04 20.72 -16.74
CA ARG A 151 -13.59 20.18 -17.99
C ARG A 151 -15.02 20.64 -18.25
N LEU A 152 -15.84 20.83 -17.21
CA LEU A 152 -17.17 21.43 -17.35
C LEU A 152 -17.08 22.81 -18.00
N PHE A 153 -16.25 23.70 -17.46
CA PHE A 153 -16.08 25.04 -18.03
C PHE A 153 -15.45 25.03 -19.43
N ARG A 154 -14.56 24.08 -19.71
CA ARG A 154 -14.02 23.90 -21.07
C ARG A 154 -15.09 23.49 -22.06
N TYR A 155 -16.00 22.59 -21.69
CA TYR A 155 -17.11 22.18 -22.54
C TYR A 155 -18.04 23.37 -22.83
N VAL A 156 -18.36 24.18 -21.82
CA VAL A 156 -19.15 25.42 -22.01
C VAL A 156 -18.46 26.38 -22.98
N GLY A 157 -17.15 26.57 -22.87
CA GLY A 157 -16.39 27.46 -23.76
C GLY A 157 -16.35 26.99 -25.22
N ASN A 158 -16.56 25.69 -25.47
CA ASN A 158 -16.57 25.11 -26.81
C ASN A 158 -17.99 24.89 -27.38
N ALA A 159 -19.03 25.23 -26.61
CA ALA A 159 -20.42 25.00 -27.01
C ALA A 159 -20.93 26.10 -27.95
N ASN A 160 -22.03 25.80 -28.63
CA ASN A 160 -22.73 26.80 -29.46
C ASN A 160 -23.23 27.97 -28.59
N LEU A 161 -23.08 29.20 -29.08
CA LEU A 161 -23.45 30.46 -28.39
C LEU A 161 -24.87 30.45 -27.81
N ILE A 162 -25.81 29.82 -28.49
CA ILE A 162 -27.22 29.72 -28.07
C ILE A 162 -27.39 28.83 -26.82
N LEU A 163 -26.61 27.75 -26.71
CA LEU A 163 -26.67 26.79 -25.60
C LEU A 163 -25.75 27.19 -24.44
N MET A 164 -24.78 28.05 -24.70
CA MET A 164 -23.79 28.53 -23.73
C MET A 164 -24.37 29.03 -22.40
N PRO A 165 -25.44 29.86 -22.35
CA PRO A 165 -26.00 30.32 -21.08
C PRO A 165 -26.60 29.17 -20.25
N ILE A 166 -27.30 28.23 -20.88
CA ILE A 166 -27.92 27.07 -20.21
C ILE A 166 -26.83 26.14 -19.67
N LEU A 167 -25.82 25.83 -20.50
CA LEU A 167 -24.70 24.99 -20.11
C LEU A 167 -23.85 25.62 -19.02
N SER A 168 -23.73 26.95 -18.98
CA SER A 168 -23.02 27.68 -17.93
C SER A 168 -23.68 27.51 -16.57
N VAL A 169 -25.01 27.62 -16.49
CA VAL A 169 -25.76 27.40 -15.24
C VAL A 169 -25.54 25.99 -14.71
N ILE A 170 -25.62 24.99 -15.59
CA ILE A 170 -25.37 23.59 -15.24
C ILE A 170 -23.93 23.37 -14.77
N ALA A 171 -22.95 23.95 -15.48
CA ALA A 171 -21.54 23.86 -15.10
C ALA A 171 -21.26 24.49 -13.72
N ILE A 172 -21.88 25.63 -13.41
CA ILE A 172 -21.73 26.30 -12.12
C ILE A 172 -22.29 25.42 -11.00
N LEU A 173 -23.51 24.91 -11.16
CA LEU A 173 -24.16 24.03 -10.18
C LEU A 173 -23.30 22.80 -9.88
N TYR A 174 -22.87 22.08 -10.91
CA TYR A 174 -22.01 20.90 -10.71
C TYR A 174 -20.63 21.25 -10.16
N SER A 175 -20.06 22.40 -10.53
CA SER A 175 -18.76 22.82 -10.00
C SER A 175 -18.84 23.12 -8.50
N ILE A 176 -19.93 23.74 -8.02
CA ILE A 176 -20.12 23.96 -6.57
C ILE A 176 -20.12 22.61 -5.83
N VAL A 177 -20.88 21.64 -6.31
CA VAL A 177 -20.97 20.31 -5.70
C VAL A 177 -19.60 19.60 -5.75
N LEU A 178 -18.92 19.61 -6.90
CA LEU A 178 -17.59 19.02 -7.06
C LEU A 178 -16.58 19.69 -6.14
N ILE A 179 -16.59 21.02 -6.00
CA ILE A 179 -15.68 21.74 -5.09
C ILE A 179 -15.95 21.36 -3.64
N ALA A 180 -17.22 21.22 -3.23
CA ALA A 180 -17.56 20.77 -1.89
C ALA A 180 -17.00 19.36 -1.60
N VAL A 181 -17.21 18.41 -2.53
CA VAL A 181 -16.67 17.04 -2.41
C VAL A 181 -15.13 17.05 -2.43
N GLY A 182 -14.51 17.83 -3.32
CA GLY A 182 -13.06 17.98 -3.41
C GLY A 182 -12.45 18.54 -2.13
N SER A 183 -13.14 19.49 -1.48
CA SER A 183 -12.72 20.06 -0.21
C SER A 183 -12.73 19.04 0.92
N ILE A 184 -13.75 18.17 0.98
CA ILE A 184 -13.80 17.04 1.93
C ILE A 184 -12.59 16.13 1.74
N PHE A 185 -12.27 15.76 0.49
CA PHE A 185 -11.09 14.93 0.22
C PHE A 185 -9.77 15.66 0.48
N ALA A 186 -9.71 16.97 0.30
CA ALA A 186 -8.53 17.77 0.62
C ALA A 186 -8.19 17.71 2.12
N ILE A 187 -9.21 17.77 2.99
CA ILE A 187 -9.07 17.61 4.45
C ILE A 187 -8.53 16.21 4.81
N LEU A 188 -8.79 15.20 3.97
CA LEU A 188 -8.33 13.82 4.17
C LEU A 188 -6.93 13.54 3.60
N ILE A 189 -6.29 14.48 2.90
CA ILE A 189 -4.92 14.30 2.37
C ILE A 189 -3.89 13.96 3.45
N PRO A 190 -3.91 14.55 4.67
CA PRO A 190 -2.98 14.15 5.73
C PRO A 190 -3.06 12.66 6.11
N LEU A 191 -4.22 12.01 5.93
CA LEU A 191 -4.35 10.56 6.15
C LEU A 191 -3.54 9.74 5.13
N ASP A 192 -3.32 10.25 3.92
CA ASP A 192 -2.43 9.63 2.93
C ASP A 192 -0.99 9.60 3.48
N TRP A 193 -0.53 10.65 4.16
CA TRP A 193 0.82 10.71 4.75
C TRP A 193 0.99 9.73 5.91
N ILE A 194 -0.02 9.59 6.77
CA ILE A 194 0.00 8.62 7.87
C ILE A 194 0.02 7.19 7.33
N SER A 195 -0.82 6.91 6.33
CA SER A 195 -0.85 5.59 5.69
C SER A 195 0.47 5.29 4.98
N TYR A 196 1.12 6.32 4.44
CA TYR A 196 2.45 6.22 3.88
C TYR A 196 3.52 5.87 4.92
N LEU A 197 3.53 6.57 6.06
CA LEU A 197 4.47 6.29 7.16
C LEU A 197 4.36 4.84 7.64
N ILE A 198 3.13 4.35 7.83
CA ILE A 198 2.87 2.95 8.21
C ILE A 198 3.44 2.00 7.16
N GLU A 199 3.26 2.30 5.87
CA GLU A 199 3.81 1.48 4.80
C GLU A 199 5.33 1.42 4.82
N SER A 200 6.01 2.56 4.95
CA SER A 200 7.47 2.62 5.03
C SER A 200 8.01 1.80 6.21
N ILE A 201 7.33 1.84 7.35
CA ILE A 201 7.70 1.03 8.51
C ILE A 201 7.56 -0.46 8.17
N ARG A 202 6.44 -0.88 7.56
CA ARG A 202 6.23 -2.29 7.17
C ARG A 202 7.28 -2.77 6.18
N GLN A 203 7.57 -1.98 5.15
CA GLN A 203 8.59 -2.29 4.13
C GLN A 203 9.99 -2.35 4.75
N GLY A 204 10.30 -1.43 5.68
CA GLY A 204 11.50 -1.46 6.49
C GLY A 204 11.63 -2.76 7.29
N ILE A 205 10.55 -3.26 7.89
CA ILE A 205 10.51 -4.55 8.60
C ILE A 205 10.80 -5.71 7.65
N VAL A 206 10.20 -5.75 6.46
CA VAL A 206 10.46 -6.80 5.46
C VAL A 206 11.94 -6.79 5.05
N SER A 207 12.46 -5.62 4.66
CA SER A 207 13.86 -5.45 4.26
C SER A 207 14.82 -5.84 5.37
N PHE A 208 14.52 -5.43 6.61
CA PHE A 208 15.30 -5.81 7.78
C PHE A 208 15.33 -7.32 7.98
N THR A 209 14.16 -7.98 7.95
CA THR A 209 14.05 -9.44 8.10
C THR A 209 14.80 -10.18 7.00
N ASN A 210 14.71 -9.71 5.75
CA ASN A 210 15.40 -10.30 4.61
C ASN A 210 16.93 -10.11 4.69
N ASN A 211 17.41 -8.96 5.17
CA ASN A 211 18.83 -8.71 5.36
C ASN A 211 19.39 -9.59 6.51
N GLN A 212 18.66 -9.71 7.62
CA GLN A 212 19.10 -10.53 8.74
C GLN A 212 19.13 -12.02 8.38
N GLN A 213 18.12 -12.53 7.65
CA GLN A 213 18.11 -13.94 7.25
C GLN A 213 19.26 -14.30 6.30
N GLN A 214 19.68 -13.38 5.42
CA GLN A 214 20.87 -13.57 4.58
C GLN A 214 22.17 -13.57 5.40
N LYS A 215 22.32 -12.66 6.37
CA LYS A 215 23.53 -12.57 7.21
C LYS A 215 23.81 -13.84 8.02
N ILE A 216 22.77 -14.54 8.47
CA ILE A 216 22.88 -15.85 9.16
C ILE A 216 23.70 -16.86 8.34
N ARG A 217 23.61 -16.81 7.00
CA ARG A 217 24.27 -17.77 6.12
C ARG A 217 25.80 -17.59 6.07
N TYR A 218 26.29 -16.37 6.25
CA TYR A 218 27.68 -16.01 5.91
C TYR A 218 28.55 -15.58 7.10
N SER A 219 27.96 -15.28 8.27
CA SER A 219 28.69 -14.75 9.43
C SER A 219 28.36 -15.51 10.72
N GLY A 220 29.39 -15.96 11.43
CA GLY A 220 29.24 -16.68 12.71
C GLY A 220 28.70 -15.82 13.85
N SER A 221 29.03 -14.53 13.89
CA SER A 221 28.41 -13.59 14.84
C SER A 221 26.93 -13.34 14.51
N SER A 222 26.61 -13.29 13.22
CA SER A 222 25.22 -13.16 12.76
C SER A 222 24.41 -14.43 13.03
N PHE A 223 25.02 -15.61 12.98
CA PHE A 223 24.37 -16.88 13.35
C PHE A 223 23.91 -16.90 14.83
N LEU A 224 24.66 -16.27 15.74
CA LEU A 224 24.29 -16.21 17.15
C LEU A 224 23.28 -15.08 17.44
N ILE A 225 23.47 -13.90 16.83
CA ILE A 225 22.73 -12.69 17.20
C ILE A 225 21.46 -12.51 16.36
N ALA A 226 21.50 -12.78 15.05
CA ALA A 226 20.39 -12.46 14.17
C ALA A 226 19.12 -13.30 14.45
N PRO A 227 19.20 -14.61 14.77
CA PRO A 227 18.03 -15.38 15.18
C PRO A 227 17.39 -14.84 16.47
N VAL A 228 18.19 -14.49 17.48
CA VAL A 228 17.70 -13.89 18.73
C VAL A 228 16.99 -12.59 18.44
N LEU A 229 17.61 -11.74 17.64
CA LEU A 229 17.09 -10.44 17.29
C LEU A 229 15.75 -10.56 16.53
N LEU A 230 15.64 -11.49 15.59
CA LEU A 230 14.38 -11.80 14.88
C LEU A 230 13.29 -12.32 15.80
N VAL A 231 13.63 -13.13 16.81
CA VAL A 231 12.65 -13.64 17.80
C VAL A 231 12.17 -12.52 18.71
N VAL A 232 13.08 -11.67 19.21
CA VAL A 232 12.74 -10.57 20.12
C VAL A 232 11.94 -9.47 19.43
N LEU A 233 12.24 -9.18 18.16
CA LEU A 233 11.51 -8.19 17.38
C LEU A 233 10.20 -8.70 16.78
N ALA A 234 9.97 -10.02 16.70
CA ALA A 234 8.73 -10.59 16.18
C ALA A 234 7.44 -9.99 16.80
N PRO A 235 7.30 -9.86 18.15
CA PRO A 235 6.13 -9.22 18.75
C PRO A 235 6.01 -7.73 18.40
N VAL A 236 7.13 -7.02 18.28
CA VAL A 236 7.16 -5.60 17.89
C VAL A 236 6.70 -5.45 16.44
N PHE A 237 7.20 -6.29 15.54
CA PHE A 237 6.78 -6.33 14.14
C PHE A 237 5.29 -6.63 14.02
N LEU A 238 4.79 -7.60 14.77
CA LEU A 238 3.38 -7.95 14.79
C LEU A 238 2.51 -6.76 15.24
N LEU A 239 2.89 -6.06 16.31
CA LEU A 239 2.18 -4.88 16.80
C LEU A 239 2.15 -3.77 15.73
N LEU A 240 3.30 -3.49 15.11
CA LEU A 240 3.42 -2.47 14.06
C LEU A 240 2.66 -2.86 12.78
N LEU A 241 2.60 -4.16 12.44
CA LEU A 241 1.90 -4.67 11.26
C LEU A 241 0.38 -4.62 11.41
N ILE A 242 -0.13 -4.77 12.63
CA ILE A 242 -1.57 -4.70 12.92
C ILE A 242 -2.13 -3.28 12.75
N ILE A 243 -1.29 -2.24 12.86
CA ILE A 243 -1.73 -0.84 12.71
C ILE A 243 -2.40 -0.66 11.33
N PRO A 244 -3.71 -0.42 11.27
CA PRO A 244 -4.42 -0.37 10.00
C PRO A 244 -3.94 0.84 9.19
N LYS A 245 -3.71 0.64 7.89
CA LYS A 245 -3.55 1.77 6.96
C LYS A 245 -4.88 2.09 6.32
N PHE A 246 -5.17 3.38 6.22
CA PHE A 246 -6.45 3.87 5.75
C PHE A 246 -6.45 4.08 4.24
N THR A 247 -5.29 4.32 3.62
CA THR A 247 -5.22 4.65 2.19
C THR A 247 -4.43 3.65 1.35
N THR A 248 -4.84 3.55 0.08
CA THR A 248 -4.12 2.84 -0.97
C THR A 248 -3.03 3.72 -1.52
N GLN A 249 -1.77 3.32 -1.33
CA GLN A 249 -0.76 3.64 -2.33
C GLN A 249 -1.09 2.85 -3.58
N ILE A 250 -1.36 3.56 -4.66
CA ILE A 250 -1.38 2.94 -5.97
C ILE A 250 0.07 2.87 -6.36
N ASP A 251 0.58 1.66 -6.51
CA ASP A 251 1.89 1.39 -7.10
C ASP A 251 2.09 2.38 -8.24
N VAL A 252 3.06 3.27 -8.08
CA VAL A 252 3.61 4.00 -9.21
C VAL A 252 4.48 2.96 -9.91
N GLU A 253 3.85 2.04 -10.63
CA GLU A 253 4.51 1.37 -11.74
C GLU A 253 4.78 2.48 -12.76
N VAL A 254 6.00 3.00 -12.72
CA VAL A 254 6.62 3.67 -13.88
C VAL A 254 7.25 2.58 -14.73
#